data_AF-A0A5C9DT48-F1
#
_entry.id   AF-A0A5C9DT48-F1
#
_cell.length_a   1.000
_cell.length_b   1.000
_cell.length_c   1.000
_cell.angle_alpha   90.00
_cell.angle_beta   90.00
_cell.angle_gamma   90.00
#
_symmetry.space_group_name_H-M   'P 1'
#
loop_
_entity.id
_entity.type
_entity.pdbx_description
1 polymer ?
#
loop_
_entity_poly.entity_id
_entity_poly.type
_entity_poly.pdbx_seq_one_letter_code
_entity_poly.pdbx_strand_id
1 'polypeptide(L)'
;MIYKLYLIDSDSGVELLSATFKEFKEKRVEKEIFPGFFNEINKMIDKIHLVMSKNGKVDEMTRIIESEDAIIVIYFHPTSRVLSCSISDADDNIDKLKDIIIKIGKRFWKKHQSDLKVYRTTTEKSKFLSFKADIENLTLGGRIAEIFPKSQVIKNVLEKIHTMGIISEFELHVAIKCDGTNSPLKISRMFGKTRTEINETLRNLQDLDIITM
;
A
#
# COMPACT_ATOMS: atom_id res chain seq x y z
N MET A 1 -7.05 0.57 -10.61
CA MET A 1 -7.19 1.79 -9.80
C MET A 1 -7.94 1.45 -8.52
N ILE A 2 -7.64 2.11 -7.39
CA ILE A 2 -8.39 1.96 -6.13
C ILE A 2 -9.70 2.75 -6.23
N TYR A 3 -10.82 2.07 -6.02
CA TYR A 3 -12.14 2.67 -5.97
C TYR A 3 -12.47 3.25 -4.61
N LYS A 4 -12.26 2.43 -3.58
CA LYS A 4 -12.62 2.76 -2.21
C LYS A 4 -11.67 2.11 -1.22
N LEU A 5 -11.38 2.85 -0.15
CA LEU A 5 -10.57 2.40 0.97
C LEU A 5 -11.36 2.54 2.28
N TYR A 6 -11.22 1.55 3.15
CA TYR A 6 -11.80 1.52 4.49
C TYR A 6 -10.71 1.28 5.54
N LEU A 7 -10.82 2.01 6.65
CA LEU A 7 -10.18 1.69 7.91
C LEU A 7 -11.27 1.21 8.87
N ILE A 8 -11.12 -0.01 9.38
CA ILE A 8 -12.12 -0.66 10.22
C ILE A 8 -11.45 -1.07 11.53
N ASP A 9 -12.07 -0.76 12.66
CA ASP A 9 -11.61 -1.24 13.96
C ASP A 9 -11.93 -2.74 14.06
N SER A 10 -10.91 -3.57 14.30
CA SER A 10 -11.12 -5.02 14.34
C SER A 10 -11.87 -5.48 15.59
N ASP A 11 -11.96 -4.65 16.62
CA ASP A 11 -12.55 -5.01 17.91
C ASP A 11 -14.07 -4.91 17.86
N SER A 12 -14.57 -3.89 17.16
CA SER A 12 -15.99 -3.62 16.99
C SER A 12 -16.53 -3.96 15.60
N GLY A 13 -15.66 -4.11 14.59
CA GLY A 13 -16.06 -4.21 13.18
C GLY A 13 -16.59 -2.90 12.59
N VAL A 14 -16.46 -1.78 13.31
CA VAL A 14 -17.01 -0.49 12.90
C VAL A 14 -16.02 0.29 12.03
N GLU A 15 -16.53 0.90 10.96
CA GLU A 15 -15.75 1.81 10.11
C GLU A 15 -15.21 2.99 10.93
N LEU A 16 -13.89 3.17 10.94
CA LEU A 16 -13.21 4.34 11.50
C LEU A 16 -13.18 5.49 10.50
N LEU A 17 -12.89 5.17 9.24
CA LEU A 17 -12.74 6.11 8.15
C LEU A 17 -12.92 5.41 6.81
N SER A 18 -13.50 6.10 5.84
CA SER A 18 -13.50 5.68 4.44
C SER A 18 -13.10 6.80 3.49
N ALA A 19 -12.48 6.42 2.37
CA ALA A 19 -12.13 7.30 1.26
C ALA A 19 -12.64 6.68 -0.05
N THR A 20 -13.45 7.44 -0.79
CA THR A 20 -13.97 7.05 -2.10
C THR A 20 -13.27 7.90 -3.15
N PHE A 21 -12.60 7.27 -4.11
CA PHE A 21 -11.86 7.95 -5.16
C PHE A 21 -12.61 8.01 -6.48
N LYS A 22 -13.42 6.98 -6.73
CA LYS A 22 -14.30 6.93 -7.90
C LYS A 22 -15.54 6.16 -7.51
N GLU A 23 -16.69 6.72 -7.87
CA GLU A 23 -17.96 6.03 -7.74
C GLU A 23 -17.97 4.82 -8.67
N PHE A 24 -18.48 3.69 -8.16
CA PHE A 24 -18.68 2.52 -8.98
C PHE A 24 -19.72 2.87 -10.06
N LYS A 25 -19.28 2.87 -11.33
CA LYS A 25 -20.11 3.28 -12.47
C LYS A 25 -21.38 2.43 -12.61
N GLU A 26 -21.34 1.21 -12.11
CA GLU A 26 -22.48 0.30 -12.08
C GLU A 26 -22.81 -0.08 -10.64
N LYS A 27 -24.10 0.05 -10.28
CA LYS A 27 -24.65 -0.46 -9.00
C LYS A 27 -24.46 -1.98 -8.82
N ARG A 28 -23.93 -2.69 -9.82
CA ARG A 28 -23.55 -4.11 -9.74
C ARG A 28 -22.41 -4.33 -8.76
N VAL A 29 -21.38 -3.50 -8.76
CA VAL A 29 -20.24 -3.67 -7.84
C VAL A 29 -20.68 -3.55 -6.37
N GLU A 30 -21.55 -2.60 -6.06
CA GLU A 30 -22.10 -2.47 -4.70
C GLU A 30 -23.00 -3.65 -4.30
N LYS A 31 -23.70 -4.28 -5.26
CA LYS A 31 -24.61 -5.40 -4.97
C LYS A 31 -23.91 -6.75 -4.94
N GLU A 32 -22.86 -6.93 -5.72
CA GLU A 32 -22.20 -8.23 -5.93
C GLU A 32 -20.88 -8.31 -5.15
N ILE A 33 -20.09 -7.24 -5.12
CA ILE A 33 -18.75 -7.24 -4.51
C ILE A 33 -18.82 -6.89 -3.02
N PHE A 34 -19.65 -5.92 -2.61
CA PHE A 34 -19.67 -5.48 -1.20
C PHE A 34 -20.11 -6.58 -0.23
N PRO A 35 -21.13 -7.41 -0.50
CA PRO A 35 -21.49 -8.50 0.40
C PRO A 35 -20.33 -9.48 0.60
N GLY A 36 -19.64 -9.86 -0.48
CA GLY A 36 -18.45 -10.71 -0.41
C GLY A 36 -17.33 -10.03 0.39
N PHE A 37 -17.05 -8.76 0.11
CA PHE A 37 -16.06 -7.95 0.81
C PHE A 37 -16.29 -7.88 2.33
N PHE A 38 -17.50 -7.52 2.77
CA PHE A 38 -17.81 -7.42 4.20
C PHE A 38 -17.87 -8.79 4.87
N ASN A 39 -18.31 -9.84 4.17
CA ASN A 39 -18.23 -11.20 4.68
C ASN A 39 -16.77 -11.61 4.94
N GLU A 40 -15.84 -11.27 4.05
CA GLU A 40 -14.43 -11.58 4.25
C GLU A 40 -13.77 -10.74 5.36
N ILE A 41 -14.19 -9.49 5.55
CA ILE A 41 -13.81 -8.68 6.72
C ILE A 41 -14.30 -9.37 8.01
N ASN A 42 -15.57 -9.77 8.07
CA ASN A 42 -16.15 -10.42 9.25
C ASN A 42 -15.43 -11.73 9.58
N LYS A 43 -15.18 -12.59 8.59
CA LYS A 43 -14.38 -13.81 8.78
C LYS A 43 -12.98 -13.53 9.32
N MET A 44 -12.35 -12.44 8.87
CA MET A 44 -11.03 -12.05 9.35
C MET A 44 -11.08 -11.57 10.80
N ILE A 45 -12.08 -10.77 11.16
CA ILE A 45 -12.34 -10.32 12.54
C ILE A 45 -12.61 -11.53 13.45
N ASP A 46 -13.48 -12.45 13.04
CA ASP A 46 -13.79 -13.66 13.81
C ASP A 46 -12.54 -14.50 14.07
N LYS A 47 -11.67 -14.64 13.05
CA LYS A 47 -10.38 -15.32 13.21
C LYS A 47 -9.46 -14.60 14.19
N ILE A 48 -9.39 -13.27 14.14
CA ILE A 48 -8.61 -12.45 15.08
C ILE A 48 -9.14 -12.66 16.50
N HIS A 49 -10.45 -12.52 16.72
CA HIS A 49 -11.08 -12.71 18.03
C HIS A 49 -10.89 -14.12 18.58
N LEU A 50 -10.98 -15.14 17.73
CA LEU A 50 -10.75 -16.52 18.14
C LEU A 50 -9.32 -16.73 18.66
N VAL A 51 -8.30 -16.17 18.01
CA VAL A 51 -6.92 -16.27 18.48
C VAL A 51 -6.70 -15.47 19.77
N MET A 52 -7.25 -14.26 19.83
CA MET A 52 -7.12 -13.39 21.00
C MET A 52 -7.81 -13.95 22.24
N SER A 53 -8.97 -14.61 22.09
CA SER A 53 -9.67 -15.28 23.20
C SER A 53 -8.88 -16.42 23.84
N LYS A 54 -7.91 -16.97 23.10
CA LYS A 54 -6.99 -18.01 23.58
C LYS A 54 -5.68 -17.43 24.14
N ASN A 55 -5.64 -16.13 24.44
CA ASN A 55 -4.43 -15.37 24.82
C ASN A 55 -3.29 -15.47 23.79
N GLY A 56 -3.61 -15.80 22.54
CA GLY A 56 -2.66 -15.82 21.44
C GLY A 56 -2.36 -14.40 20.94
N LYS A 57 -1.19 -14.22 20.36
CA LYS A 57 -0.86 -13.03 19.56
C LYS A 57 -1.23 -13.31 18.11
N VAL A 58 -1.84 -12.31 17.46
CA VAL A 58 -2.10 -12.34 16.03
C VAL A 58 -1.00 -11.52 15.36
N ASP A 59 -0.30 -12.12 14.41
CA ASP A 59 0.73 -11.44 13.62
C ASP A 59 0.10 -10.55 12.53
N GLU A 60 0.93 -9.76 11.82
CA GLU A 60 0.50 -9.06 10.62
C GLU A 60 -0.12 -10.06 9.63
N MET A 61 -1.33 -9.77 9.15
CA MET A 61 -2.02 -10.63 8.17
C MET A 61 -2.46 -9.78 6.99
N THR A 62 -2.15 -10.25 5.79
CA THR A 62 -2.72 -9.72 4.54
C THR A 62 -3.55 -10.80 3.88
N ARG A 63 -4.75 -10.43 3.45
CA ARG A 63 -5.62 -11.25 2.63
C ARG A 63 -5.89 -10.53 1.32
N ILE A 64 -5.75 -11.27 0.23
CA ILE A 64 -6.07 -10.80 -1.12
C ILE A 64 -7.21 -11.67 -1.62
N ILE A 65 -8.25 -11.04 -2.17
CA ILE A 65 -9.38 -11.72 -2.80
C ILE A 65 -9.48 -11.13 -4.21
N GLU A 66 -9.49 -12.02 -5.19
CA GLU A 66 -9.56 -11.67 -6.60
C GLU A 66 -10.91 -12.15 -7.13
N SER A 67 -11.59 -11.28 -7.86
CA SER A 67 -12.74 -11.62 -8.69
C SER A 67 -12.51 -11.09 -10.10
N GLU A 68 -13.35 -11.50 -11.05
CA GLU A 68 -13.29 -11.00 -12.43
C GLU A 68 -13.38 -9.47 -12.49
N ASP A 69 -14.08 -8.85 -11.54
CA ASP A 69 -14.37 -7.42 -11.53
C ASP A 69 -13.49 -6.60 -10.57
N ALA A 70 -12.83 -7.23 -9.58
CA ALA A 70 -12.09 -6.47 -8.57
C ALA A 70 -10.99 -7.27 -7.86
N ILE A 71 -9.99 -6.52 -7.39
CA ILE A 71 -9.05 -6.97 -6.36
C ILE A 71 -9.42 -6.32 -5.03
N ILE A 72 -9.60 -7.14 -4.01
CA ILE A 72 -9.76 -6.73 -2.63
C ILE A 72 -8.47 -7.05 -1.87
N VAL A 73 -7.94 -6.06 -1.16
CA VAL A 73 -6.83 -6.24 -0.22
C VAL A 73 -7.31 -5.90 1.18
N ILE A 74 -7.09 -6.80 2.13
CA ILE A 74 -7.39 -6.59 3.55
C ILE A 74 -6.09 -6.81 4.33
N TYR A 75 -5.65 -5.79 5.04
CA TYR A 75 -4.45 -5.84 5.87
C TYR A 75 -4.81 -5.59 7.33
N PHE A 76 -4.40 -6.50 8.21
CA PHE A 76 -4.50 -6.35 9.66
C PHE A 76 -3.19 -5.88 10.25
N HIS A 77 -3.23 -4.73 10.91
CA HIS A 77 -2.11 -4.24 11.70
C HIS A 77 -2.33 -4.56 13.19
N PRO A 78 -1.55 -5.50 13.78
CA PRO A 78 -1.85 -6.08 15.08
C PRO A 78 -1.75 -5.08 16.24
N THR A 79 -0.81 -4.15 16.17
CA THR A 79 -0.59 -3.16 17.23
C THR A 79 -1.74 -2.16 17.35
N SER A 80 -2.29 -1.72 16.21
CA SER A 80 -3.46 -0.83 16.21
C SER A 80 -4.77 -1.58 16.35
N ARG A 81 -4.81 -2.88 16.01
CA ARG A 81 -6.04 -3.68 15.85
C ARG A 81 -6.99 -3.02 14.86
N VAL A 82 -6.46 -2.69 13.68
CA VAL A 82 -7.18 -2.01 12.59
C VAL A 82 -6.98 -2.78 11.30
N LEU A 83 -8.05 -2.94 10.55
CA LEU A 83 -8.05 -3.44 9.18
C LEU A 83 -7.99 -2.28 8.20
N SER A 84 -6.97 -2.26 7.34
CA SER A 84 -6.90 -1.40 6.16
C SER A 84 -7.35 -2.20 4.95
N CYS A 85 -8.44 -1.79 4.33
CA CYS A 85 -9.10 -2.54 3.27
C CYS A 85 -9.22 -1.68 2.01
N SER A 86 -9.01 -2.26 0.83
CA SER A 86 -9.26 -1.58 -0.44
C SER A 86 -10.03 -2.45 -1.42
N ILE A 87 -10.81 -1.80 -2.26
CA ILE A 87 -11.44 -2.37 -3.44
C ILE A 87 -10.85 -1.66 -4.66
N SER A 88 -10.27 -2.42 -5.58
CA SER A 88 -9.55 -1.91 -6.75
C SER A 88 -9.94 -2.68 -8.02
N ASP A 89 -9.55 -2.18 -9.19
CA ASP A 89 -9.70 -2.90 -10.47
C ASP A 89 -9.07 -4.29 -10.45
N ALA A 90 -9.67 -5.24 -11.16
CA ALA A 90 -9.16 -6.61 -11.31
C ALA A 90 -7.76 -6.68 -11.95
N ASP A 91 -7.42 -5.71 -12.82
CA ASP A 91 -6.15 -5.69 -13.57
C ASP A 91 -5.00 -4.97 -12.84
N ASP A 92 -5.22 -4.50 -11.61
CA ASP A 92 -4.18 -3.78 -10.86
C ASP A 92 -3.03 -4.68 -10.42
N ASN A 93 -1.85 -4.05 -10.25
CA ASN A 93 -0.71 -4.75 -9.67
C ASN A 93 -0.92 -5.00 -8.16
N ILE A 94 -1.19 -6.26 -7.82
CA ILE A 94 -1.48 -6.72 -6.45
C ILE A 94 -0.37 -6.37 -5.47
N ASP A 95 0.90 -6.52 -5.84
CA ASP A 95 2.03 -6.24 -4.94
C ASP A 95 2.07 -4.75 -4.55
N LYS A 96 1.88 -3.85 -5.52
CA LYS A 96 1.81 -2.41 -5.26
C LYS A 96 0.59 -2.03 -4.42
N LEU A 97 -0.56 -2.66 -4.68
CA LEU A 97 -1.76 -2.46 -3.86
C LEU A 97 -1.50 -2.92 -2.42
N LYS A 98 -0.91 -4.09 -2.24
CA LYS A 98 -0.54 -4.60 -0.92
C LYS A 98 0.39 -3.63 -0.19
N ASP A 99 1.45 -3.17 -0.84
CA ASP A 99 2.43 -2.25 -0.25
C ASP A 99 1.78 -0.93 0.18
N ILE A 100 0.89 -0.35 -0.66
CA ILE A 100 0.23 0.91 -0.32
C ILE A 100 -0.74 0.74 0.85
N ILE A 101 -1.48 -0.35 0.91
CA ILE A 101 -2.43 -0.62 2.00
C ILE A 101 -1.71 -0.88 3.32
N ILE A 102 -0.60 -1.61 3.31
CA ILE A 102 0.26 -1.78 4.49
C ILE A 102 0.79 -0.42 4.95
N LYS A 103 1.28 0.41 4.03
CA LYS A 103 1.81 1.75 4.32
C LYS A 103 0.75 2.67 4.94
N ILE A 104 -0.49 2.59 4.45
CA ILE A 104 -1.64 3.32 4.99
C ILE A 104 -1.92 2.88 6.44
N GLY A 105 -2.03 1.57 6.70
CA GLY A 105 -2.27 1.07 8.06
C GLY A 105 -1.19 1.46 9.06
N LYS A 106 0.09 1.35 8.66
CA LYS A 106 1.24 1.75 9.49
C LYS A 106 1.27 3.26 9.75
N ARG A 107 0.98 4.10 8.75
CA ARG A 107 0.90 5.56 8.92
C ARG A 107 -0.29 5.98 9.79
N PHE A 108 -1.43 5.33 9.63
CA PHE A 108 -2.62 5.59 10.45
C PHE A 108 -2.29 5.37 11.93
N TRP A 109 -1.68 4.23 12.25
CA TRP A 109 -1.26 3.93 13.62
C TRP A 109 -0.30 4.99 14.17
N LYS A 110 0.73 5.36 13.41
CA LYS A 110 1.72 6.36 13.83
C LYS A 110 1.08 7.72 14.16
N LYS A 111 0.04 8.12 13.44
CA LYS A 111 -0.64 9.42 13.62
C LYS A 111 -1.72 9.39 14.69
N HIS A 112 -2.47 8.29 14.79
CA HIS A 112 -3.73 8.22 15.55
C HIS A 112 -3.70 7.21 16.71
N GLN A 113 -2.53 6.81 17.20
CA GLN A 113 -2.39 5.89 18.33
C GLN A 113 -3.15 6.35 19.58
N SER A 114 -3.06 7.63 19.96
CA SER A 114 -3.81 8.20 21.09
C SER A 114 -5.30 8.27 20.80
N ASP A 115 -5.65 8.67 19.58
CA ASP A 115 -7.03 8.89 19.15
C ASP A 115 -7.81 7.57 19.12
N LEU A 116 -7.17 6.45 18.76
CA LEU A 116 -7.77 5.12 18.84
C LEU A 116 -8.16 4.73 20.28
N LYS A 117 -7.36 5.11 21.28
CA LYS A 117 -7.71 4.85 22.69
C LYS A 117 -8.94 5.65 23.10
N VAL A 118 -9.01 6.92 22.70
CA VAL A 118 -10.16 7.78 22.96
C VAL A 118 -11.40 7.27 22.22
N TYR A 119 -11.27 6.91 20.95
CA TYR A 119 -12.36 6.35 20.17
C TYR A 119 -12.96 5.09 20.81
N ARG A 120 -12.14 4.19 21.33
CA ARG A 120 -12.63 2.96 21.99
C ARG A 120 -13.41 3.22 23.27
N THR A 121 -13.32 4.42 23.86
CA THR A 121 -14.12 4.80 25.03
C THR A 121 -15.26 5.75 24.68
N THR A 122 -15.14 6.60 23.66
CA THR A 122 -16.11 7.66 23.33
C THR A 122 -16.85 7.46 22.02
N THR A 123 -16.39 6.56 21.16
CA THR A 123 -16.84 6.35 19.76
C THR A 123 -16.66 7.56 18.83
N GLU A 124 -15.95 8.60 19.25
CA GLU A 124 -15.74 9.82 18.46
C GLU A 124 -14.75 9.60 17.29
N LYS A 125 -15.21 9.81 16.05
CA LYS A 125 -14.41 9.60 14.82
C LYS A 125 -13.82 10.86 14.20
N SER A 126 -14.17 12.04 14.73
CA SER A 126 -13.85 13.35 14.14
C SER A 126 -12.36 13.53 13.83
N LYS A 127 -11.49 13.03 14.72
CA LYS A 127 -10.03 13.11 14.63
C LYS A 127 -9.45 12.36 13.42
N PHE A 128 -10.08 11.25 13.01
CA PHE A 128 -9.62 10.42 11.90
C PHE A 128 -9.85 11.07 10.53
N LEU A 129 -10.78 12.02 10.41
CA LEU A 129 -11.09 12.70 9.14
C LEU A 129 -9.86 13.39 8.54
N SER A 130 -8.96 13.90 9.39
CA SER A 130 -7.71 14.53 8.95
C SER A 130 -6.77 13.58 8.20
N PHE A 131 -6.94 12.26 8.34
CA PHE A 131 -6.13 11.25 7.66
C PHE A 131 -6.52 11.05 6.19
N LYS A 132 -7.67 11.58 5.75
CA LYS A 132 -8.04 11.53 4.32
C LYS A 132 -6.99 12.21 3.43
N ALA A 133 -6.35 13.27 3.90
CA ALA A 133 -5.27 13.93 3.17
C ALA A 133 -4.02 13.04 3.03
N ASP A 134 -3.68 12.27 4.06
CA ASP A 134 -2.57 11.31 4.00
C ASP A 134 -2.87 10.18 3.02
N ILE A 135 -4.11 9.70 3.00
CA ILE A 135 -4.59 8.71 2.03
C ILE A 135 -4.48 9.29 0.61
N GLU A 136 -5.02 10.49 0.37
CA GLU A 136 -4.97 11.15 -0.94
C GLU A 136 -3.53 11.36 -1.43
N ASN A 137 -2.61 11.75 -0.55
CA ASN A 137 -1.20 11.89 -0.90
C ASN A 137 -0.53 10.57 -1.33
N LEU A 138 -1.06 9.43 -0.89
CA LEU A 138 -0.57 8.10 -1.24
C LEU A 138 -1.25 7.53 -2.48
N THR A 139 -2.50 7.93 -2.74
CA THR A 139 -3.36 7.30 -3.74
C THR A 139 -3.92 8.26 -4.78
N LEU A 140 -3.53 9.54 -4.86
CA LEU A 140 -3.82 10.52 -5.92
C LEU A 140 -5.04 10.18 -6.80
N GLY A 141 -6.26 10.39 -6.28
CA GLY A 141 -7.50 10.07 -7.00
C GLY A 141 -7.71 8.58 -7.29
N GLY A 142 -7.27 7.70 -6.39
CA GLY A 142 -7.34 6.24 -6.51
C GLY A 142 -6.18 5.60 -7.28
N ARG A 143 -5.24 6.38 -7.82
CA ARG A 143 -4.01 5.86 -8.45
C ARG A 143 -2.88 5.86 -7.44
N ILE A 144 -2.25 4.71 -7.23
CA ILE A 144 -1.03 4.62 -6.41
C ILE A 144 -0.04 5.66 -6.94
N ALA A 145 0.34 6.61 -6.08
CA ALA A 145 1.28 7.66 -6.45
C ALA A 145 2.52 7.01 -7.08
N GLU A 146 2.83 7.38 -8.32
CA GLU A 146 3.95 6.80 -9.02
C GLU A 146 5.22 7.26 -8.30
N ILE A 147 5.94 6.31 -7.72
CA ILE A 147 7.17 6.59 -7.01
C ILE A 147 8.27 6.78 -8.05
N PHE A 148 8.85 7.98 -8.09
CA PHE A 148 9.89 8.34 -9.03
C PHE A 148 11.26 8.14 -8.36
N PRO A 149 12.00 7.09 -8.72
CA PRO A 149 13.31 6.82 -8.13
C PRO A 149 14.24 8.01 -8.31
N LYS A 150 14.94 8.36 -7.24
CA LYS A 150 15.89 9.47 -7.21
C LYS A 150 17.23 9.00 -6.65
N SER A 151 18.30 9.25 -7.39
CA SER A 151 19.67 8.99 -6.96
C SER A 151 20.03 9.88 -5.78
N GLN A 152 20.53 9.27 -4.71
CA GLN A 152 21.15 9.96 -3.58
C GLN A 152 22.62 10.27 -3.84
N VAL A 153 23.20 9.56 -4.80
CA VAL A 153 24.63 9.59 -5.10
C VAL A 153 24.88 10.41 -6.36
N ILE A 154 25.89 11.28 -6.31
CA ILE A 154 26.31 12.07 -7.49
C ILE A 154 27.00 11.17 -8.52
N LYS A 155 26.92 11.55 -9.81
CA LYS A 155 27.41 10.74 -10.94
C LYS A 155 28.84 10.24 -10.77
N ASN A 156 29.76 11.09 -10.32
CA ASN A 156 31.17 10.71 -10.16
C ASN A 156 31.37 9.61 -9.09
N VAL A 157 30.50 9.54 -8.08
CA VAL A 157 30.56 8.49 -7.06
C VAL A 157 29.93 7.20 -7.60
N LEU A 158 28.84 7.30 -8.38
CA LEU A 158 28.27 6.16 -9.10
C LEU A 158 29.28 5.48 -10.03
N GLU A 159 30.04 6.27 -10.81
CA GLU A 159 31.10 5.76 -11.69
C GLU A 159 32.20 5.02 -10.90
N LYS A 160 32.55 5.50 -9.70
CA LYS A 160 33.49 4.80 -8.81
C LYS A 160 32.92 3.49 -8.28
N ILE A 161 31.67 3.48 -7.83
CA ILE A 161 30.97 2.26 -7.34
C ILE A 161 30.95 1.19 -8.45
N HIS A 162 30.68 1.60 -9.70
CA HIS A 162 30.77 0.72 -10.86
C HIS A 162 32.20 0.21 -11.10
N THR A 163 33.21 1.08 -11.03
CA THR A 163 34.62 0.70 -11.23
C THR A 163 35.10 -0.30 -10.17
N MET A 164 34.51 -0.25 -8.97
CA MET A 164 34.75 -1.20 -7.89
C MET A 164 34.03 -2.55 -8.07
N GLY A 165 33.19 -2.70 -9.11
CA GLY A 165 32.43 -3.92 -9.39
C GLY A 165 31.23 -4.14 -8.47
N ILE A 166 30.80 -3.12 -7.71
CA ILE A 166 29.65 -3.23 -6.78
C ILE A 166 28.33 -3.26 -7.54
N ILE A 167 28.26 -2.53 -8.65
CA ILE A 167 27.10 -2.52 -9.56
C ILE A 167 27.56 -2.82 -10.97
N SER A 168 26.69 -3.45 -11.76
CA SER A 168 26.87 -3.68 -13.19
C SER A 168 26.77 -2.41 -14.01
N GLU A 169 27.25 -2.45 -15.26
CA GLU A 169 27.10 -1.35 -16.22
C GLU A 169 25.62 -1.01 -16.47
N PHE A 170 24.74 -2.01 -16.45
CA PHE A 170 23.31 -1.80 -16.58
C PHE A 170 22.73 -1.06 -15.38
N GLU A 171 23.07 -1.48 -14.16
CA GLU A 171 22.67 -0.81 -12.92
C GLU A 171 23.16 0.64 -12.86
N LEU A 172 24.39 0.91 -13.31
CA LEU A 172 24.92 2.28 -13.43
C LEU A 172 24.04 3.14 -14.35
N HIS A 173 23.70 2.64 -15.53
CA HIS A 173 22.85 3.36 -16.47
C HIS A 173 21.44 3.61 -15.93
N VAL A 174 20.85 2.64 -15.23
CA VAL A 174 19.55 2.80 -14.57
C VAL A 174 19.64 3.85 -13.45
N ALA A 175 20.66 3.81 -12.60
CA ALA A 175 20.86 4.76 -11.51
C ALA A 175 20.98 6.21 -12.03
N ILE A 176 21.68 6.42 -13.15
CA ILE A 176 21.79 7.74 -13.79
C ILE A 176 20.43 8.29 -14.25
N LYS A 177 19.47 7.41 -14.60
CA LYS A 177 18.12 7.82 -15.01
C LYS A 177 17.16 8.02 -13.84
N CYS A 178 17.56 7.67 -12.62
CA CYS A 178 16.80 7.90 -11.40
C CYS A 178 16.97 9.36 -10.95
N ASP A 179 16.31 10.30 -11.61
CA ASP A 179 16.38 11.74 -11.33
C ASP A 179 15.20 12.29 -10.52
N GLY A 180 14.27 11.42 -10.09
CA GLY A 180 13.02 11.80 -9.45
C GLY A 180 11.92 12.26 -10.43
N THR A 181 12.13 12.13 -11.74
CA THR A 181 11.13 12.46 -12.78
C THR A 181 10.80 11.28 -13.70
N ASN A 182 11.67 10.27 -13.77
CA ASN A 182 11.45 9.07 -14.57
C ASN A 182 10.85 7.95 -13.72
N SER A 183 9.66 7.48 -14.09
CA SER A 183 9.07 6.33 -13.41
C SER A 183 9.74 5.01 -13.83
N PRO A 184 9.60 3.93 -13.05
CA PRO A 184 10.13 2.62 -13.43
C PRO A 184 9.65 2.15 -14.82
N LEU A 185 8.42 2.50 -15.20
CA LEU A 185 7.89 2.18 -16.53
C LEU A 185 8.56 3.00 -17.63
N LYS A 186 8.82 4.29 -17.38
CA LYS A 186 9.54 5.14 -18.33
C LYS A 186 10.97 4.62 -18.52
N ILE A 187 11.65 4.28 -17.43
CA ILE A 187 12.99 3.68 -17.45
C ILE A 187 12.97 2.36 -18.23
N SER A 188 12.00 1.48 -18.02
CA SER A 188 11.91 0.21 -18.74
C SER A 188 11.79 0.40 -20.25
N ARG A 189 11.01 1.40 -20.69
CA ARG A 189 10.90 1.79 -22.10
C ARG A 189 12.20 2.37 -22.66
N MET A 190 12.95 3.15 -21.87
CA MET A 190 14.24 3.70 -22.31
C MET A 190 15.27 2.61 -22.62
N PHE A 191 15.26 1.52 -21.86
CA PHE A 191 16.24 0.44 -21.98
C PHE A 191 15.72 -0.80 -22.74
N GLY A 192 14.47 -0.79 -23.21
CA GLY A 192 13.87 -1.95 -23.88
C GLY A 192 13.74 -3.17 -22.96
N LYS A 193 13.60 -2.94 -21.66
CA LYS A 193 13.55 -3.97 -20.61
C LYS A 193 12.15 -4.16 -20.07
N THR A 194 11.88 -5.34 -19.52
CA THR A 194 10.62 -5.58 -18.83
C THR A 194 10.55 -4.75 -17.55
N ARG A 195 9.33 -4.46 -17.09
CA ARG A 195 9.13 -3.72 -15.85
C ARG A 195 9.67 -4.50 -14.64
N THR A 196 9.61 -5.83 -14.68
CA THR A 196 10.11 -6.72 -13.64
C THR A 196 11.62 -6.58 -13.50
N GLU A 197 12.37 -6.69 -14.61
CA GLU A 197 13.83 -6.50 -14.62
C GLU A 197 14.21 -5.12 -14.06
N ILE A 198 13.51 -4.05 -14.46
CA ILE A 198 13.79 -2.72 -13.91
C ILE A 198 13.49 -2.64 -12.41
N ASN A 199 12.39 -3.23 -11.95
CA ASN A 199 12.06 -3.20 -10.52
C ASN A 199 13.08 -3.97 -9.68
N GLU A 200 13.62 -5.09 -10.19
CA GLU A 200 14.71 -5.83 -9.53
C GLU A 200 15.97 -4.98 -9.46
N THR A 201 16.37 -4.36 -10.56
CA THR A 201 17.51 -3.42 -10.59
C THR A 201 17.31 -2.25 -9.61
N LEU A 202 16.12 -1.65 -9.57
CA LEU A 202 15.83 -0.55 -8.64
C LEU A 202 15.86 -1.01 -7.18
N ARG A 203 15.43 -2.23 -6.87
CA ARG A 203 15.55 -2.82 -5.52
C ARG A 203 17.02 -3.00 -5.14
N ASN A 204 17.84 -3.59 -6.01
CA ASN A 204 19.28 -3.74 -5.75
C ASN A 204 19.96 -2.39 -5.48
N LEU A 205 19.65 -1.38 -6.28
CA LEU A 205 20.17 -0.02 -6.11
C LEU A 205 19.67 0.63 -4.82
N GLN A 206 18.44 0.34 -4.40
CA GLN A 206 17.88 0.83 -3.14
C GLN A 206 18.54 0.15 -1.93
N ASP A 207 18.78 -1.16 -1.98
CA ASP A 207 19.42 -1.94 -0.92
C ASP A 207 20.88 -1.51 -0.70
N LEU A 208 21.51 -0.91 -1.73
CA LEU A 208 22.85 -0.31 -1.66
C LEU A 208 22.83 1.18 -1.26
N ASP A 209 21.68 1.72 -0.87
CA ASP A 209 21.46 3.13 -0.54
C ASP A 209 21.84 4.12 -1.68
N ILE A 210 21.86 3.64 -2.93
CA ILE A 210 22.22 4.46 -4.10
C ILE A 210 21.04 5.35 -4.52
N ILE A 211 19.82 4.80 -4.43
CA ILE A 211 18.59 5.52 -4.78
C ILE A 211 17.59 5.51 -3.63
N THR A 212 16.69 6.48 -3.64
CA THR A 212 15.46 6.48 -2.85
C THR A 212 14.25 6.36 -3.75
N MET A 213 13.28 5.60 -3.27
CA MET A 213 11.95 5.47 -3.85
C MET A 213 11.02 6.48 -3.19
#